data_AF-A0A6J2JVS5-F1
#
_entry.id   AF-A0A6J2JVS5-F1
#
_cell.length_a   1.000
_cell.length_b   1.000
_cell.length_c   1.000
_cell.angle_alpha   90.00
_cell.angle_beta   90.00
_cell.angle_gamma   90.00
#
_symmetry.space_group_name_H-M   'P 1'
#
loop_
_entity.id
_entity.type
_entity.pdbx_description
1 polymer ?
#
loop_
_entity_poly.entity_id
_entity_poly.type
_entity_poly.pdbx_seq_one_letter_code
_entity_poly.pdbx_strand_id
1 'polypeptide(L)'
;MTTDSDSVMNKTWIRNLSSIQKIAYADGAADGQAAAYQTSFNIGYEKGFSTGFELGSNRSSRSRNIINNLQDTRKINCQICINGAPTEENIGNLYNIQQEKNLELINNLKEQ
;
A
#
# COMPACT_ATOMS: atom_id res chain seq x y z
N MET A 1 -15.03 -51.96 26.36
CA MET A 1 -16.21 -51.52 25.61
C MET A 1 -16.27 -50.00 25.71
N THR A 2 -15.74 -49.29 24.72
CA THR A 2 -15.97 -47.85 24.57
C THR A 2 -17.42 -47.67 24.16
N THR A 3 -18.19 -46.90 24.92
CA THR A 3 -19.62 -46.75 24.68
C THR A 3 -19.85 -45.94 23.41
N ASP A 4 -20.91 -46.21 22.66
CA ASP A 4 -21.23 -45.48 21.42
C ASP A 4 -21.29 -43.96 21.66
N SER A 5 -21.64 -43.53 22.88
CA SER A 5 -21.64 -42.13 23.31
C SER A 5 -20.24 -41.49 23.27
N ASP A 6 -19.18 -42.20 23.66
CA ASP A 6 -17.81 -41.69 23.61
C ASP A 6 -17.36 -41.44 22.17
N SER A 7 -17.79 -42.31 21.25
CA SER A 7 -17.49 -42.18 19.82
C SER A 7 -18.21 -40.96 19.19
N VAL A 8 -19.45 -40.70 19.60
CA VAL A 8 -20.25 -39.57 19.14
C VAL A 8 -19.70 -38.26 19.69
N MET A 9 -19.34 -38.22 20.97
CA MET A 9 -18.67 -37.08 21.60
C MET A 9 -17.36 -36.74 20.90
N ASN A 10 -16.50 -37.73 20.64
CA ASN A 10 -15.21 -37.52 19.98
C ASN A 10 -15.38 -36.98 18.55
N LYS A 11 -16.29 -37.56 17.75
CA LYS A 11 -16.59 -37.07 16.38
C LYS A 11 -17.11 -35.63 16.39
N THR A 12 -17.98 -35.32 17.35
CA THR A 12 -18.55 -33.96 17.49
C THR A 12 -17.46 -32.96 17.90
N TRP A 13 -16.60 -33.33 18.84
CA TRP A 13 -15.45 -32.54 19.25
C TRP A 13 -14.50 -32.26 18.08
N ILE A 14 -14.10 -33.30 17.33
CA ILE A 14 -13.22 -33.16 16.16
C ILE A 14 -13.85 -32.25 15.10
N ARG A 15 -15.16 -32.40 14.83
CA ARG A 15 -15.87 -31.55 13.87
C ARG A 15 -15.86 -30.08 14.30
N ASN A 16 -16.17 -29.80 15.56
CA ASN A 16 -16.13 -28.44 16.10
C ASN A 16 -14.71 -27.86 16.03
N LEU A 17 -13.70 -28.63 16.44
CA LEU A 17 -12.30 -28.19 16.40
C LEU A 17 -11.85 -27.87 14.97
N SER A 18 -12.20 -28.73 14.00
CA SER A 18 -11.87 -28.50 12.59
C SER A 18 -12.54 -27.25 12.01
N SER A 19 -13.74 -26.92 12.46
CA SER A 19 -14.44 -25.69 12.07
C SER A 19 -13.75 -24.45 12.64
N ILE A 20 -13.39 -24.50 13.92
CA ILE A 20 -12.67 -23.42 14.60
C ILE A 20 -11.30 -23.18 13.93
N GLN A 21 -10.56 -24.25 13.61
CA GLN A 21 -9.26 -24.15 12.93
C GLN A 21 -9.35 -23.50 11.55
N LYS A 22 -10.39 -23.83 10.76
CA LYS A 22 -10.61 -23.21 9.44
C LYS A 22 -10.91 -21.72 9.55
N ILE A 23 -11.75 -21.34 10.50
CA ILE A 23 -12.10 -19.93 10.75
C ILE A 23 -10.86 -19.17 11.20
N ALA A 24 -10.13 -19.68 12.20
CA ALA A 24 -8.92 -19.04 12.71
C ALA A 24 -7.84 -18.87 11.63
N TYR A 25 -7.70 -19.85 10.72
CA TYR A 25 -6.78 -19.72 9.58
C TYR A 25 -7.24 -18.65 8.58
N ALA A 26 -8.53 -18.62 8.24
CA ALA A 26 -9.09 -17.61 7.34
C ALA A 26 -8.95 -16.19 7.94
N ASP A 27 -9.24 -16.04 9.23
CA ASP A 27 -9.07 -14.77 9.96
C ASP A 27 -7.60 -14.36 9.98
N GLY A 28 -6.68 -15.26 10.33
CA GLY A 28 -5.25 -14.97 10.33
C GLY A 28 -4.70 -14.60 8.95
N ALA A 29 -5.22 -15.21 7.88
CA ALA A 29 -4.86 -14.84 6.50
C ALA A 29 -5.40 -13.46 6.13
N ALA A 30 -6.64 -13.14 6.49
CA ALA A 30 -7.25 -11.83 6.26
C ALA A 30 -6.53 -10.72 7.05
N ASP A 31 -6.20 -10.97 8.31
CA ASP A 31 -5.43 -10.05 9.16
C ASP A 31 -4.03 -9.80 8.58
N GLY A 32 -3.35 -10.85 8.13
CA GLY A 32 -2.06 -10.75 7.46
C GLY A 32 -2.12 -9.90 6.19
N GLN A 33 -3.15 -10.10 5.37
CA GLN A 33 -3.39 -9.29 4.18
C GLN A 33 -3.66 -7.83 4.53
N ALA A 34 -4.51 -7.57 5.53
CA ALA A 34 -4.85 -6.22 5.98
C ALA A 34 -3.62 -5.50 6.55
N ALA A 35 -2.80 -6.18 7.35
CA ALA A 35 -1.58 -5.61 7.93
C ALA A 35 -0.54 -5.26 6.85
N ALA A 36 -0.33 -6.15 5.87
CA ALA A 36 0.56 -5.90 4.75
C ALA A 36 0.06 -4.72 3.89
N TYR A 37 -1.22 -4.70 3.54
CA TYR A 37 -1.83 -3.61 2.78
C TYR A 37 -1.70 -2.27 3.51
N GLN A 38 -2.05 -2.23 4.81
CA GLN A 38 -2.01 -1.00 5.59
C GLN A 38 -0.60 -0.43 5.68
N THR A 39 0.41 -1.30 5.86
CA THR A 39 1.81 -0.87 5.92
C THR A 39 2.25 -0.26 4.60
N SER A 40 1.99 -0.93 3.47
CA SER A 40 2.33 -0.39 2.14
C SER A 40 1.55 0.88 1.82
N PHE A 41 0.28 0.97 2.21
CA PHE A 41 -0.55 2.17 2.04
C PHE A 41 0.03 3.35 2.83
N ASN A 42 0.37 3.15 4.11
CA ASN A 42 0.95 4.20 4.96
C ASN A 42 2.23 4.76 4.36
N ILE A 43 3.13 3.90 3.87
CA ILE A 43 4.37 4.31 3.20
C ILE A 43 4.08 5.16 1.97
N GLY A 44 3.14 4.73 1.12
CA GLY A 44 2.75 5.48 -0.06
C GLY A 44 2.13 6.84 0.27
N TYR A 45 1.26 6.86 1.28
CA TYR A 45 0.59 8.08 1.75
C TYR A 45 1.58 9.11 2.32
N GLU A 46 2.49 8.68 3.19
CA GLU A 46 3.51 9.55 3.79
C GLU A 46 4.40 10.20 2.73
N LYS A 47 4.88 9.40 1.76
CA LYS A 47 5.68 9.90 0.64
C LYS A 47 4.92 10.87 -0.25
N GLY A 48 3.68 10.54 -0.58
CA GLY A 48 2.82 11.39 -1.42
C GLY A 48 2.53 12.72 -0.74
N PHE A 49 2.22 12.68 0.56
CA PHE A 49 1.92 13.88 1.35
C PHE A 49 3.15 14.78 1.49
N SER A 50 4.30 14.24 1.92
CA SER A 50 5.53 15.03 2.11
C SER A 50 5.98 15.71 0.82
N THR A 51 6.03 14.97 -0.28
CA THR A 51 6.40 15.51 -1.60
C THR A 51 5.39 16.56 -2.07
N GLY A 52 4.08 16.28 -1.97
CA GLY A 52 3.03 17.22 -2.37
C GLY A 52 3.07 18.51 -1.55
N PHE A 53 3.38 18.41 -0.26
CA PHE A 53 3.54 19.57 0.62
C PHE A 53 4.76 20.42 0.23
N GLU A 54 5.92 19.81 -0.02
CA GLU A 54 7.13 20.53 -0.45
C GLU A 54 6.90 21.24 -1.79
N LEU A 55 6.23 20.57 -2.75
CA LEU A 55 5.86 21.15 -4.03
C LEU A 55 4.88 22.34 -3.88
N GLY A 56 3.89 22.20 -3.00
CA GLY A 56 2.95 23.28 -2.67
C GLY A 56 3.64 24.48 -2.02
N SER A 57 4.61 24.24 -1.14
CA SER A 57 5.42 25.31 -0.52
C SER A 57 6.23 26.07 -1.57
N ASN A 58 6.94 25.34 -2.45
CA ASN A 58 7.73 25.93 -3.54
C ASN A 58 6.88 26.67 -4.58
N ARG A 59 5.62 26.24 -4.80
CA ARG A 59 4.65 26.93 -5.67
C ARG A 59 4.36 28.36 -5.21
N SER A 60 4.32 28.60 -3.90
CA SER A 60 4.09 29.94 -3.36
C SER A 60 5.30 30.87 -3.56
N SER A 61 6.49 30.29 -3.71
CA SER A 61 7.75 31.01 -3.56
C SER A 61 8.40 31.46 -4.87
N ARG A 62 8.33 30.71 -6.01
CA ARG A 62 9.08 31.17 -7.21
C ARG A 62 8.80 30.68 -8.64
N SER A 63 7.99 29.66 -8.94
CA SER A 63 7.92 29.16 -10.34
C SER A 63 6.51 28.88 -10.85
N ARG A 64 6.01 29.77 -11.73
CA ARG A 64 4.72 29.59 -12.44
C ARG A 64 4.83 28.65 -13.65
N ASN A 65 6.04 28.36 -14.15
CA ASN A 65 6.21 27.69 -15.45
C ASN A 65 6.31 26.16 -15.38
N ILE A 66 6.86 25.57 -14.32
CA ILE A 66 6.93 24.10 -14.16
C ILE A 66 5.56 23.51 -13.76
N ILE A 67 4.78 24.29 -13.02
CA ILE A 67 3.55 23.82 -12.37
C ILE A 67 2.34 23.78 -13.32
N ASN A 68 2.42 24.43 -14.48
CA ASN A 68 1.37 24.34 -15.50
C ASN A 68 1.20 22.91 -16.06
N ASN A 69 2.23 22.05 -15.96
CA ASN A 69 2.13 20.62 -16.28
C ASN A 69 1.60 19.76 -15.12
N LEU A 70 1.44 20.32 -13.92
CA LEU A 70 0.83 19.65 -12.76
C LEU A 70 -0.63 20.12 -12.58
N GLN A 71 -1.44 20.02 -13.63
CA GLN A 71 -2.85 20.44 -13.57
C GLN A 71 -3.69 19.62 -12.58
N ASP A 72 -3.34 18.35 -12.34
CA ASP A 72 -4.03 17.52 -11.33
C ASP A 72 -3.17 17.40 -10.07
N THR A 73 -3.53 18.18 -9.06
CA THR A 73 -2.90 18.13 -7.73
C THR A 73 -2.99 16.75 -7.07
N ARG A 74 -3.92 15.89 -7.51
CA ARG A 74 -4.10 14.52 -7.00
C ARG A 74 -3.15 13.51 -7.63
N LYS A 75 -2.50 13.83 -8.75
CA LYS A 75 -1.58 12.94 -9.49
C LYS A 75 -0.15 13.47 -9.55
N ILE A 76 0.17 14.46 -8.72
CA ILE A 76 1.47 15.13 -8.71
C ILE A 76 2.60 14.09 -8.71
N ASN A 77 3.31 14.02 -9.84
CA ASN A 77 4.46 13.16 -10.11
C ASN A 77 4.28 11.65 -9.81
N CYS A 78 3.05 11.16 -9.68
CA CYS A 78 2.77 9.76 -9.40
C CYS A 78 3.11 8.91 -10.64
N GLN A 79 4.23 8.19 -10.62
CA GLN A 79 4.74 7.44 -11.77
C GLN A 79 3.77 6.32 -12.18
N ILE A 80 3.12 5.68 -11.21
CA ILE A 80 2.08 4.68 -11.43
C ILE A 80 0.84 5.29 -12.12
N CYS A 81 0.49 6.52 -11.75
CA CYS A 81 -0.68 7.22 -12.30
C CYS A 81 -0.41 7.79 -13.70
N ILE A 82 0.85 8.12 -13.99
CA ILE A 82 1.30 8.72 -15.26
C ILE A 82 1.55 7.63 -16.31
N ASN A 83 2.29 6.58 -15.95
CA ASN A 83 2.71 5.54 -16.89
C ASN A 83 1.77 4.32 -16.91
N GLY A 84 0.78 4.27 -16.00
CA GLY A 84 0.06 3.05 -15.67
C GLY A 84 0.93 2.11 -14.84
N ALA A 85 0.35 1.19 -14.07
CA ALA A 85 1.12 0.13 -13.43
C ALA A 85 1.44 -0.93 -14.49
N PRO A 86 2.70 -1.11 -14.94
CA PRO A 86 3.06 -2.31 -15.67
C PRO A 86 2.85 -3.49 -14.73
N THR A 87 1.96 -4.41 -15.11
CA THR A 87 1.49 -5.56 -14.31
C THR A 87 2.60 -6.54 -13.86
N GLU A 88 3.85 -6.31 -14.26
CA GLU A 88 4.99 -7.20 -14.05
C GLU A 88 6.16 -6.59 -13.24
N GLU A 89 6.09 -5.30 -12.88
CA GLU A 89 7.21 -4.68 -12.14
C GLU A 89 7.15 -4.96 -10.63
N ASN A 90 8.32 -5.25 -10.05
CA ASN A 90 8.49 -5.41 -8.61
C ASN A 90 8.15 -4.09 -7.88
N ILE A 91 7.25 -4.16 -6.89
CA ILE A 91 6.81 -3.02 -6.06
C ILE A 91 7.99 -2.23 -5.48
N GLY A 92 9.08 -2.90 -5.11
CA GLY A 92 10.30 -2.23 -4.62
C GLY A 92 10.97 -1.35 -5.67
N ASN A 93 10.92 -1.75 -6.94
CA ASN A 93 11.45 -0.95 -8.05
C ASN A 93 10.61 0.32 -8.26
N LEU A 94 9.28 0.17 -8.24
CA LEU A 94 8.35 1.31 -8.35
C LEU A 94 8.55 2.34 -7.24
N TYR A 95 8.82 1.88 -6.01
CA TYR A 95 9.11 2.76 -4.88
C TYR A 95 10.38 3.60 -5.10
N ASN A 96 11.44 2.97 -5.61
CA ASN A 96 12.72 3.63 -5.87
C ASN A 96 12.58 4.64 -7.02
N ILE A 97 11.95 4.24 -8.13
CA ILE A 97 11.68 5.11 -9.27
C ILE A 97 10.87 6.33 -8.85
N GLN A 98 9.81 6.12 -8.05
CA GLN A 98 8.99 7.22 -7.55
C GLN A 98 9.80 8.19 -6.69
N GLN A 99 10.71 7.68 -5.86
CA GLN A 99 11.57 8.51 -5.02
C GLN A 99 12.56 9.32 -5.84
N GLU A 100 13.24 8.67 -6.78
CA GLU A 100 14.20 9.32 -7.68
C GLU A 100 13.54 10.45 -8.47
N LYS A 101 12.38 10.18 -9.07
CA LYS A 101 11.62 11.17 -9.84
C LYS A 101 11.10 12.32 -8.97
N ASN A 102 10.75 12.07 -7.70
CA ASN A 102 10.36 13.14 -6.78
C ASN A 102 11.55 14.04 -6.42
N LEU A 103 12.71 13.45 -6.16
CA LEU A 103 13.94 14.19 -5.87
C LEU A 103 14.39 15.03 -7.07
N GLU A 104 14.37 14.46 -8.27
CA GLU A 104 14.66 15.15 -9.52
C GLU A 104 13.76 16.39 -9.68
N LEU A 105 12.45 16.23 -9.47
CA LEU A 105 11.49 17.33 -9.54
C LEU A 105 11.76 18.43 -8.49
N ILE A 106 12.05 18.03 -7.24
CA ILE A 106 12.34 18.98 -6.16
C ILE A 106 13.64 19.74 -6.41
N ASN A 107 14.69 19.08 -6.88
CA ASN A 107 15.98 19.72 -7.18
C ASN A 107 15.84 20.72 -8.33
N ASN A 108 15.13 20.34 -9.40
CA ASN A 108 14.82 21.25 -10.51
C ASN A 108 14.05 22.51 -10.07
N LEU A 109 13.28 22.43 -8.98
CA LEU A 109 12.57 23.58 -8.40
C LEU A 109 13.46 24.43 -7.48
N LYS A 110 14.54 23.88 -6.92
CA LYS A 110 15.48 24.58 -6.01
C LYS A 110 16.58 25.32 -6.77
N GLU A 111 16.96 24.84 -7.96
CA GLU A 111 18.02 25.42 -8.79
C GLU A 111 17.56 26.63 -9.63
N GLN A 112 16.26 26.98 -9.59
CA GLN A 112 15.68 28.17 -10.24
C GLN A 112 15.35 29.28 -9.23
#